data_AF-A0A603JZ90-F1
#
_entry.id   AF-A0A603JZ90-F1
#
_cell.length_a   1.000
_cell.length_b   1.000
_cell.length_c   1.000
_cell.angle_alpha   90.00
_cell.angle_beta   90.00
_cell.angle_gamma   90.00
#
_symmetry.space_group_name_H-M   'P 1'
#
loop_
_entity.id
_entity.type
_entity.pdbx_description
1 polymer ?
#
loop_
_entity_poly.entity_id
_entity_poly.type
_entity_poly.pdbx_seq_one_letter_code
_entity_poly.pdbx_strand_id
1 'polypeptide(L)'
;MNNQQTMLYQGVLIPRPVLNVDLHVLPDFTGRVVLHIENGRVICDRRLLDDEHICSVQSFIELAREAGLRIEEVAGGTDSDTNS
;
A
#
# COMPACT_ATOMS: atom_id res chain seq x y z
N MET A 1 -18.13 19.82 15.11
CA MET A 1 -18.97 18.77 15.72
C MET A 1 -18.17 17.48 15.69
N ASN A 2 -17.78 16.94 16.84
CA ASN A 2 -16.80 15.86 16.93
C ASN A 2 -17.52 14.51 16.81
N ASN A 3 -17.49 13.88 15.63
CA ASN A 3 -18.20 12.64 15.31
C ASN A 3 -17.39 11.41 15.78
N GLN A 4 -17.09 11.35 17.08
CA GLN A 4 -16.20 10.35 17.67
C GLN A 4 -16.90 8.99 17.72
N GLN A 5 -16.68 8.18 16.68
CA GLN A 5 -17.11 6.79 16.63
C GLN A 5 -16.21 5.94 17.53
N THR A 6 -16.78 5.01 18.29
CA THR A 6 -16.05 4.07 19.15
C THR A 6 -15.82 2.73 18.44
N MET A 7 -14.79 1.99 18.82
CA MET A 7 -14.55 0.59 18.40
C MET A 7 -14.27 -0.31 19.62
N LEU A 8 -14.63 -1.59 19.50
CA LEU A 8 -14.27 -2.60 20.50
C LEU A 8 -12.86 -3.12 20.21
N TYR A 9 -11.94 -2.92 21.14
CA TYR A 9 -10.57 -3.41 21.06
C TYR A 9 -10.22 -4.13 22.36
N GLN A 10 -9.85 -5.42 22.27
CA GLN A 10 -9.53 -6.26 23.43
C GLN A 10 -10.59 -6.21 24.55
N GLY A 11 -11.88 -6.17 24.18
CA GLY A 11 -13.00 -6.11 25.14
C GLY A 11 -13.26 -4.74 25.75
N VAL A 12 -12.49 -3.71 25.38
CA VAL A 12 -12.68 -2.32 25.84
C VAL A 12 -13.20 -1.48 24.68
N LEU A 13 -14.21 -0.65 24.94
CA LEU A 13 -14.67 0.36 23.98
C LEU A 13 -13.70 1.55 24.01
N ILE A 14 -12.99 1.76 22.90
CA ILE A 14 -12.06 2.88 22.72
C ILE A 14 -12.58 3.82 21.63
N PRO A 15 -12.23 5.12 21.65
CA PRO A 15 -12.40 5.97 20.47
C PRO A 15 -11.69 5.34 19.28
N ARG A 16 -12.29 5.40 18.08
CA ARG A 16 -11.60 4.93 16.87
C ARG A 16 -10.27 5.68 16.73
N PRO A 17 -9.13 4.98 16.65
CA PRO A 17 -7.85 5.63 16.49
C PRO A 17 -7.83 6.37 15.16
N VAL A 18 -7.44 7.64 15.19
CA VAL A 18 -7.26 8.49 14.02
C VAL A 18 -5.78 8.85 13.94
N LEU A 19 -5.18 8.61 12.77
CA LEU A 19 -3.83 9.08 12.48
C LEU A 19 -3.94 10.40 11.72
N ASN A 20 -3.47 11.48 12.35
CA ASN A 20 -3.31 12.76 11.66
C ASN A 20 -2.04 12.70 10.81
N VAL A 21 -2.13 13.13 9.56
CA VAL A 21 -1.04 13.08 8.59
C VAL A 21 -0.85 14.46 7.98
N ASP A 22 0.38 14.96 8.04
CA ASP A 22 0.79 16.14 7.29
C ASP A 22 1.22 15.70 5.88
N LEU A 23 0.62 16.28 4.85
CA LEU A 23 0.91 15.96 3.44
C LEU A 23 1.73 17.09 2.81
N HIS A 24 2.78 16.73 2.06
CA HIS A 24 3.65 17.70 1.38
C HIS A 24 3.15 18.03 -0.04
N VAL A 25 1.97 18.65 -0.12
CA VAL A 25 1.33 19.06 -1.38
C VAL A 25 1.03 20.56 -1.42
N LEU A 26 0.87 21.11 -2.62
CA LEU A 26 0.46 22.50 -2.78
C LEU A 26 -1.02 22.69 -2.38
N PRO A 27 -1.44 23.90 -1.95
CA PRO A 27 -2.83 24.15 -1.55
C PRO A 27 -3.89 23.88 -2.64
N ASP A 28 -3.51 23.96 -3.91
CA ASP A 28 -4.34 23.73 -5.08
C ASP A 28 -4.17 22.32 -5.68
N PHE A 29 -3.41 21.44 -5.02
CA PHE A 29 -3.15 20.09 -5.51
C PHE A 29 -4.44 19.26 -5.61
N THR A 30 -4.64 18.63 -6.77
CA THR A 30 -5.66 17.60 -7.00
C THR A 30 -4.97 16.36 -7.53
N GLY A 31 -5.20 15.21 -6.89
CA GLY A 31 -4.58 13.96 -7.28
C GLY A 31 -4.61 12.93 -6.16
N ARG A 32 -3.73 11.94 -6.25
CA ARG A 32 -3.59 10.87 -5.26
C ARG A 32 -2.24 10.99 -4.55
N VAL A 33 -2.25 10.75 -3.24
CA VAL A 33 -1.03 10.65 -2.42
C VAL A 33 -0.99 9.26 -1.81
N VAL A 34 0.17 8.64 -1.84
CA VAL A 34 0.44 7.32 -1.28
C VAL A 34 1.21 7.51 0.01
N LEU A 35 0.75 6.84 1.07
CA LEU A 35 1.39 6.86 2.38
C LEU A 35 2.00 5.49 2.67
N HIS A 36 3.23 5.48 3.18
CA HIS A 36 3.81 4.32 3.83
C HIS A 36 3.69 4.52 5.34
N ILE A 37 2.93 3.65 6.00
CA ILE A 37 2.69 3.69 7.44
C ILE A 37 3.28 2.44 8.07
N GLU A 38 4.14 2.64 9.05
CA GLU A 38 4.72 1.56 9.85
C GLU A 38 4.48 1.86 11.33
N ASN A 39 3.94 0.89 12.08
CA ASN A 39 3.66 1.03 13.52
C ASN A 39 2.87 2.30 13.88
N GLY A 40 1.87 2.66 13.05
CA GLY A 40 1.03 3.84 13.26
C GLY A 40 1.73 5.18 13.00
N ARG A 41 2.92 5.18 12.38
CA ARG A 41 3.66 6.39 11.99
C ARG A 41 3.81 6.45 10.48
N VAL A 42 3.58 7.62 9.89
CA VAL A 42 3.91 7.85 8.49
C VAL A 42 5.42 7.94 8.37
N ILE A 43 6.00 7.06 7.55
CA ILE A 43 7.44 7.03 7.27
C ILE A 43 7.76 7.62 5.90
N CYS A 44 6.76 7.74 5.02
CA CYS A 44 6.90 8.37 3.70
C CYS A 44 5.52 8.80 3.15
N ASP A 45 5.47 9.97 2.52
CA ASP A 45 4.37 10.43 1.67
C ASP A 45 4.90 10.79 0.28
N ARG A 46 4.20 10.36 -0.78
CA ARG A 46 4.52 10.77 -2.15
C ARG A 46 3.27 10.90 -3.01
N ARG A 47 3.34 11.77 -4.01
CA ARG A 47 2.30 11.87 -5.04
C ARG A 47 2.33 10.60 -5.90
N LEU A 48 1.17 10.05 -6.22
CA LEU A 48 1.01 9.02 -7.24
C LEU A 48 0.93 9.72 -8.60
N LEU A 49 1.84 9.37 -9.50
CA LEU A 49 1.89 9.94 -10.83
C LEU A 49 0.80 9.32 -11.72
N ASP A 50 0.47 10.01 -12.82
CA ASP A 50 -0.63 9.58 -13.71
C ASP A 50 -0.30 8.29 -14.47
N ASP A 51 0.99 7.98 -14.65
CA ASP A 51 1.50 6.75 -15.26
C ASP A 51 1.72 5.61 -14.26
N GLU A 52 1.44 5.84 -12.97
CA GLU A 52 1.57 4.84 -11.93
C GLU A 52 0.24 4.17 -11.58
N HIS A 53 0.28 2.86 -11.36
CA HIS A 53 -0.87 2.07 -10.95
C HIS A 53 -0.58 1.32 -9.65
N ILE A 54 -1.51 1.41 -8.70
CA ILE A 54 -1.49 0.62 -7.47
C ILE A 54 -2.61 -0.40 -7.58
N CYS A 55 -2.23 -1.67 -7.53
CA CYS A 55 -3.17 -2.78 -7.56
C CYS A 55 -2.65 -3.96 -6.76
N SER A 56 -3.52 -4.95 -6.54
CA SER A 56 -3.10 -6.21 -5.97
C SER A 56 -2.21 -6.97 -6.97
N VAL A 57 -1.40 -7.91 -6.48
CA VAL A 57 -0.61 -8.81 -7.35
C VAL A 57 -1.52 -9.55 -8.33
N GLN A 58 -2.71 -9.98 -7.89
CA GLN A 58 -3.69 -10.65 -8.74
C GLN A 58 -4.12 -9.74 -9.90
N SER A 59 -4.48 -8.49 -9.61
CA SER A 59 -4.87 -7.50 -10.62
C SER A 59 -3.72 -7.19 -11.58
N PHE A 60 -2.49 -7.11 -11.08
CA PHE A 60 -1.30 -6.95 -11.92
C PHE A 60 -1.14 -8.13 -12.90
N ILE A 61 -1.34 -9.37 -12.45
CA ILE A 61 -1.26 -10.56 -13.30
C ILE A 61 -2.35 -10.54 -14.39
N GLU A 62 -3.56 -10.12 -14.04
CA GLU A 62 -4.68 -9.96 -14.98
C GLU A 62 -4.34 -8.92 -16.06
N LEU A 63 -3.85 -7.75 -15.67
CA LEU A 63 -3.41 -6.70 -16.59
C LEU A 63 -2.28 -7.17 -17.52
N ALA A 64 -1.31 -7.92 -16.98
CA ALA A 64 -0.23 -8.47 -17.78
C ALA A 64 -0.75 -9.46 -18.85
N ARG A 65 -1.70 -10.33 -18.48
CA ARG A 65 -2.34 -11.27 -19.42
C ARG A 65 -3.12 -10.55 -20.51
N GLU A 66 -3.86 -9.49 -20.16
CA GLU A 66 -4.57 -8.64 -21.13
C GLU A 66 -3.61 -7.96 -22.11
N ALA A 67 -2.42 -7.59 -21.65
CA ALA A 67 -1.34 -7.07 -22.51
C ALA A 67 -0.61 -8.16 -23.32
N GLY A 68 -1.03 -9.43 -23.23
CA GLY A 68 -0.40 -10.55 -23.94
C GLY A 68 0.86 -11.11 -23.28
N LEU A 69 1.19 -10.66 -22.06
CA LEU A 69 2.30 -11.18 -21.27
C LEU A 69 1.89 -12.45 -20.51
N ARG A 70 2.81 -13.40 -20.39
CA ARG A 70 2.64 -14.61 -19.58
C ARG A 70 3.58 -14.52 -18.40
N ILE A 71 3.01 -14.43 -17.19
CA ILE A 71 3.76 -14.44 -15.94
C ILE A 71 3.71 -15.86 -15.38
N GLU A 72 4.88 -16.44 -15.15
CA GLU A 72 5.05 -17.75 -14.50
C GLU A 72 5.71 -17.54 -13.14
N GLU A 73 5.16 -18.21 -12.11
CA GLU A 73 5.81 -18.29 -10.82
C GLU A 73 6.99 -19.27 -10.94
N VAL A 74 8.20 -18.75 -10.78
CA VAL A 74 9.40 -19.59 -10.73
C VAL A 74 9.63 -19.97 -9.28
N ALA A 75 9.51 -21.26 -8.97
CA ALA A 75 9.96 -21.78 -7.68
C ALA A 75 11.46 -21.43 -7.52
N GLY A 76 11.81 -20.78 -6.42
CA GLY A 76 13.15 -20.24 -6.14
C GLY A 76 14.27 -21.21 -6.49
N GLY A 77 15.35 -20.65 -7.05
CA GLY A 77 16.47 -21.38 -7.64
C GLY A 77 17.03 -22.47 -6.74
N THR A 78 17.45 -23.57 -7.37
CA THR A 78 18.40 -24.49 -6.76
C THR A 78 19.65 -23.70 -6.40
N ASP A 79 19.90 -23.53 -5.10
CA ASP A 79 21.18 -23.07 -4.58
C ASP A 79 22.26 -23.95 -5.23
N SER A 80 22.96 -23.37 -6.20
CA SER A 80 23.99 -24.07 -6.97
C SER A 80 25.28 -24.07 -6.17
N ASP A 81 25.25 -24.58 -4.95
CA ASP A 81 26.43 -24.88 -4.17
C ASP A 81 26.84 -26.34 -4.43
N THR A 82 27.26 -26.61 -5.66
CA THR A 82 27.98 -27.85 -5.98
C THR A 82 29.46 -27.61 -5.70
N ASN A 83 29.88 -27.70 -4.45
CA ASN A 83 31.31 -27.76 -4.14
C ASN A 83 31.78 -29.20 -4.37
N SER A 84 32.61 -29.39 -5.40
CA SER A 84 33.32 -30.64 -5.72
C SER A 84 34.68 -30.69 -5.00
#